data_AF-A0A2N8TAF4-F1
#
_entry.id   AF-A0A2N8TAF4-F1
#
_cell.length_a   1.000
_cell.length_b   1.000
_cell.length_c   1.000
_cell.angle_alpha   90.00
_cell.angle_beta   90.00
_cell.angle_gamma   90.00
#
_symmetry.space_group_name_H-M   'P 1'
#
loop_
_entity.id
_entity.type
_entity.pdbx_description
1 polymer ?
#
loop_
_entity_poly.entity_id
_entity_poly.type
_entity_poly.pdbx_seq_one_letter_code
_entity_poly.pdbx_strand_id
1 'polypeptide(L)'
;PCIYRCHAGLTDFSIPLVIAGHLVGFVLCGQVRLRNDDVDLVDILNVDDCWQADPELLNEFRKVPEMDYSRVMASADLLKLIVENCLKKQLNFVVIKENKSRSDSVRQTRAPNPHDNKMKKALRYID
;
A
#
# COMPACT_ATOMS: atom_id res chain seq x y z
N PRO A 1 7.38 6.50 2.94
CA PRO A 1 6.45 6.47 1.79
C PRO A 1 7.06 5.63 0.66
N CYS A 2 6.23 4.88 -0.06
CA CYS A 2 6.60 4.24 -1.32
C CYS A 2 5.81 4.96 -2.41
N ILE A 3 6.49 5.65 -3.32
CA ILE A 3 5.88 6.31 -4.48
C ILE A 3 6.00 5.37 -5.66
N TYR A 4 4.92 5.22 -6.42
CA TYR A 4 4.81 4.27 -7.50
C TYR A 4 3.85 4.77 -8.56
N ARG A 5 3.90 4.13 -9.73
CA ARG A 5 2.90 4.31 -10.78
C ARG A 5 1.87 3.19 -10.70
N CYS A 6 0.59 3.54 -10.76
CA CYS A 6 -0.50 2.59 -10.78
C CYS A 6 -0.74 2.08 -12.21
N HIS A 7 -1.61 1.08 -12.35
CA HIS A 7 -1.97 0.46 -13.63
C HIS A 7 -2.49 1.47 -14.67
N ALA A 8 -3.11 2.58 -14.25
CA ALA A 8 -3.60 3.62 -15.14
C ALA A 8 -2.56 4.70 -15.48
N GLY A 9 -1.28 4.51 -15.12
CA GLY A 9 -0.22 5.49 -15.36
C GLY A 9 -0.19 6.69 -14.40
N LEU A 10 -1.08 6.74 -13.40
CA LEU A 10 -1.08 7.79 -12.38
C LEU A 10 -0.03 7.52 -11.30
N THR A 11 0.51 8.58 -10.72
CA THR A 11 1.43 8.49 -9.59
C THR A 11 0.67 8.46 -8.27
N ASP A 12 0.91 7.38 -7.54
CA ASP A 12 0.37 7.09 -6.22
C ASP A 12 1.50 6.96 -5.20
N PHE A 13 1.16 7.03 -3.92
CA PHE A 13 2.07 6.63 -2.87
C PHE A 13 1.35 5.98 -1.69
N SER A 14 2.06 5.03 -1.07
CA SER A 14 1.60 4.31 0.11
C SER A 14 2.45 4.60 1.34
N ILE A 15 1.80 4.66 2.49
CA ILE A 15 2.43 4.88 3.79
C ILE A 15 1.99 3.76 4.72
N PRO A 16 2.92 2.90 5.19
CA PRO A 16 2.55 1.81 6.08
C PRO A 16 2.10 2.34 7.44
N LEU A 17 0.96 1.85 7.90
CA LEU A 17 0.45 2.08 9.25
C LEU A 17 0.95 0.94 10.16
N VAL A 18 1.92 1.27 11.02
CA VAL A 18 2.54 0.31 11.95
C VAL A 18 2.24 0.70 13.39
N ILE A 19 1.63 -0.21 14.15
CA ILE A 19 1.21 -0.01 15.54
C ILE A 19 1.79 -1.12 16.40
N ALA A 20 2.51 -0.75 17.46
CA ALA A 20 3.21 -1.69 18.34
C ALA A 20 4.03 -2.76 17.56
N GLY A 21 4.71 -2.34 16.50
CA GLY A 21 5.53 -3.22 15.64
C GLY A 21 4.75 -4.09 14.64
N HIS A 22 3.42 -4.02 14.62
CA HIS A 22 2.58 -4.79 13.69
C HIS A 22 2.11 -3.89 12.55
N LEU A 23 2.26 -4.36 11.30
CA LEU A 23 1.64 -3.72 10.14
C LEU A 23 0.13 -3.96 10.20
N VAL A 24 -0.64 -2.88 10.35
CA VAL A 24 -2.10 -2.95 10.43
C VAL A 24 -2.79 -2.54 9.13
N GLY A 25 -2.06 -1.89 8.22
CA GLY A 25 -2.57 -1.46 6.92
C GLY A 25 -1.70 -0.40 6.28
N PHE A 26 -2.25 0.29 5.28
CA PHE A 26 -1.58 1.36 4.55
C PHE A 26 -2.52 2.54 4.38
N VAL A 27 -1.96 3.75 4.42
CA VAL A 27 -2.62 4.94 3.90
C VAL A 27 -2.20 5.07 2.43
N LEU A 28 -3.18 5.05 1.54
CA LEU A 28 -3.00 5.26 0.11
C LEU A 28 -3.39 6.70 -0.23
N CYS A 29 -2.56 7.36 -1.01
CA CYS A 29 -2.78 8.71 -1.51
C CYS A 29 -2.01 8.88 -2.82
N GLY A 30 -2.08 10.06 -3.42
CA GLY A 30 -1.70 10.25 -4.81
C GLY A 30 -2.94 10.11 -5.69
N GLN A 31 -2.79 9.64 -6.92
CA GLN A 31 -3.71 9.85 -8.04
C GLN A 31 -3.50 11.22 -8.67
N VAL A 32 -2.26 11.48 -9.05
CA VAL A 32 -1.87 12.68 -9.79
C VAL A 32 -1.11 12.32 -11.05
N ARG A 33 -1.18 13.17 -12.05
CA ARG A 33 -0.32 13.10 -13.23
C ARG A 33 0.99 13.83 -12.90
N LEU A 34 2.13 13.24 -13.25
CA LEU A 34 3.39 13.94 -13.14
C LEU A 34 3.60 14.83 -14.37
N ARG A 35 4.04 16.06 -14.14
CA ARG A 35 4.31 17.02 -15.22
C ARG A 35 5.49 16.59 -16.10
N ASN A 36 6.51 15.99 -15.49
CA ASN A 36 7.67 15.44 -16.17
C ASN A 36 7.78 13.97 -15.80
N ASP A 37 7.93 13.10 -16.79
CA ASP A 37 8.03 11.65 -16.61
C ASP A 37 9.47 11.16 -16.45
N ASP A 38 10.42 12.09 -16.24
CA ASP A 38 11.86 11.80 -16.12
C ASP A 38 12.24 11.07 -14.82
N VAL A 39 11.25 10.74 -13.99
CA VAL A 39 11.44 10.02 -12.73
C VAL A 39 11.10 8.56 -12.93
N ASP A 40 12.12 7.71 -12.84
CA ASP A 40 11.97 6.26 -12.76
C ASP A 40 11.24 5.90 -11.46
N LEU A 41 9.93 5.73 -11.57
CA LEU A 41 9.09 5.18 -10.50
C LEU A 41 8.93 3.68 -10.70
N VAL A 42 8.74 2.99 -9.57
CA VAL A 42 8.38 1.57 -9.60
C VAL A 42 6.95 1.46 -10.12
N ASP A 43 6.75 0.70 -11.19
CA ASP A 43 5.43 0.30 -11.64
C ASP A 43 4.99 -0.91 -10.80
N ILE A 44 3.95 -0.76 -9.97
CA ILE A 44 3.49 -1.85 -9.09
C ILE A 44 2.69 -2.90 -9.87
N LEU A 45 2.10 -2.52 -10.98
CA LEU A 45 1.41 -3.39 -11.92
C LEU A 45 1.89 -3.05 -13.34
N ASN A 46 1.73 -3.98 -14.27
CA ASN A 46 1.87 -3.66 -15.69
C ASN A 46 0.93 -2.49 -16.00
N VAL A 47 1.48 -1.42 -16.56
CA VAL A 47 0.67 -0.30 -17.02
C VAL A 47 -0.27 -0.82 -18.11
N ASP A 48 -1.57 -0.65 -17.87
CA ASP A 48 -2.61 -0.94 -18.86
C ASP A 48 -2.90 0.37 -19.57
N ASP A 49 -2.63 0.44 -20.87
CA ASP A 49 -2.93 1.59 -21.71
C ASP A 49 -4.24 1.42 -22.49
N CYS A 50 -4.92 0.27 -22.39
CA CYS A 50 -6.15 0.01 -23.13
C CYS A 50 -7.27 0.97 -22.74
N TRP A 51 -7.30 1.48 -21.50
CA TRP A 51 -8.27 2.49 -21.08
C TRP A 51 -8.14 3.80 -21.85
N GLN A 52 -6.97 4.10 -22.43
CA GLN A 52 -6.77 5.31 -23.25
C GLN A 52 -7.56 5.27 -24.57
N ALA A 53 -7.97 4.08 -25.03
CA ALA A 53 -8.80 3.92 -26.22
C ALA A 53 -10.25 4.38 -25.99
N ASP A 54 -10.68 4.48 -24.73
CA ASP A 54 -11.99 5.01 -24.35
C ASP A 54 -11.91 6.55 -24.19
N PRO A 55 -12.61 7.34 -25.04
CA PRO A 55 -12.56 8.80 -24.96
C PRO A 55 -13.08 9.37 -23.63
N GLU A 56 -14.01 8.69 -22.96
CA GLU A 56 -14.58 9.14 -21.69
C GLU A 56 -13.54 8.97 -20.56
N LEU A 57 -12.88 7.82 -20.49
CA LEU A 57 -11.80 7.57 -19.54
C LEU A 57 -10.60 8.49 -19.78
N LEU A 58 -10.24 8.71 -21.05
CA LEU A 58 -9.18 9.65 -21.41
C LEU A 58 -9.50 11.09 -20.98
N ASN A 59 -10.77 11.50 -21.08
CA ASN A 59 -11.21 12.81 -20.63
C ASN A 59 -11.17 12.93 -19.10
N GLU A 60 -11.60 11.91 -18.35
CA GLU A 60 -11.49 11.90 -16.89
C GLU A 60 -10.02 11.91 -16.44
N PHE A 61 -9.16 11.13 -17.06
CA PHE A 61 -7.72 11.14 -16.79
C PHE A 61 -7.11 12.53 -16.94
N ARG A 62 -7.48 13.26 -18.00
CA ARG A 62 -6.99 14.64 -18.23
C ARG A 62 -7.45 15.63 -17.16
N LYS A 63 -8.56 15.37 -16.47
CA LYS A 63 -9.04 16.19 -15.34
C LYS A 63 -8.24 15.93 -14.06
N VAL A 64 -7.54 14.81 -13.96
CA VAL A 64 -6.71 14.49 -12.81
C VAL A 64 -5.63 15.58 -12.63
N PRO A 65 -5.40 16.07 -11.40
CA PRO A 65 -4.41 17.12 -11.14
C PRO A 65 -3.02 16.73 -11.61
N GLU A 66 -2.32 17.70 -12.19
CA GLU A 66 -0.92 17.55 -12.57
C GLU A 66 -0.02 18.18 -11.50
N MET A 67 1.06 17.48 -11.11
CA MET A 67 1.98 17.92 -10.07
C MET A 67 3.44 17.61 -10.43
N ASP A 68 4.35 18.41 -9.88
CA ASP A 68 5.79 18.11 -9.93
C ASP A 68 6.12 17.00 -8.92
N TYR A 69 7.08 16.14 -9.26
CA TYR A 69 7.49 15.02 -8.40
C TYR A 69 7.92 15.48 -7.00
N SER A 70 8.63 16.62 -6.90
CA SER A 70 9.04 17.21 -5.63
C SER A 70 7.85 17.53 -4.71
N ARG A 71 6.71 17.95 -5.29
CA ARG A 71 5.47 18.22 -4.55
C ARG A 71 4.81 16.93 -4.08
N VAL A 72 4.83 15.87 -4.89
CA VAL A 72 4.33 14.55 -4.48
C VAL A 72 5.17 14.01 -3.32
N MET A 73 6.50 14.06 -3.43
CA MET A 73 7.43 13.68 -2.36
C MET A 73 7.17 14.46 -1.06
N ALA A 74 7.10 15.79 -1.13
CA ALA A 74 6.82 16.62 0.04
C ALA A 74 5.46 16.28 0.70
N SER A 75 4.44 16.01 -0.11
CA SER A 75 3.12 15.61 0.37
C SER A 75 3.15 14.24 1.06
N ALA A 76 3.89 13.29 0.48
CA ALA A 76 4.06 11.95 1.02
C ALA A 76 4.82 11.97 2.35
N ASP A 77 5.85 12.80 2.48
CA ASP A 77 6.60 12.97 3.72
C ASP A 77 5.78 13.66 4.81
N LEU A 78 5.00 14.68 4.45
CA LEU A 78 4.07 15.33 5.38
C LEU A 78 3.03 14.34 5.89
N LEU A 79 2.40 13.57 5.00
CA LEU A 79 1.40 12.59 5.41
C LEU A 79 2.03 11.48 6.25
N LYS A 80 3.27 11.07 5.97
CA LYS A 80 4.02 10.12 6.79
C LYS A 80 4.21 10.68 8.19
N LEU A 81 4.61 11.94 8.31
CA LEU A 81 4.78 12.61 9.59
C LEU A 81 3.48 12.63 10.39
N ILE A 82 2.35 12.92 9.74
CA ILE A 82 1.02 12.91 10.38
C ILE A 82 0.66 11.49 10.86
N VAL A 83 0.86 10.47 10.01
CA VAL A 83 0.60 9.08 10.36
C VAL A 83 1.44 8.64 11.56
N GLU A 84 2.72 8.97 11.56
CA GLU A 84 3.65 8.58 12.61
C GLU A 84 3.40 9.31 13.94
N ASN A 85 2.99 10.58 13.91
CA ASN A 85 2.91 11.41 15.11
C ASN A 85 1.51 11.62 15.67
N CYS A 86 0.49 11.66 14.82
CA CYS A 86 -0.88 11.97 15.22
C CYS A 86 -1.72 10.69 15.31
N LEU A 87 -1.66 9.85 14.28
CA LEU A 87 -2.52 8.66 14.18
C LEU A 87 -2.08 7.56 15.15
N LYS A 88 -0.77 7.24 15.22
CA LYS A 88 -0.27 6.21 16.17
C LYS A 88 -0.63 6.47 17.63
N LYS A 89 -0.83 7.74 18.04
CA LYS A 89 -1.14 8.12 19.43
C LYS A 89 -2.64 8.08 19.74
N GLN A 90 -3.50 8.23 18.73
CA GLN A 90 -4.96 8.32 18.88
C GLN A 90 -5.66 6.98 18.62
N LEU A 91 -4.97 6.05 17.96
CA LEU A 91 -5.55 4.79 17.51
C LEU A 91 -5.44 3.71 18.60
N ASN A 92 -6.49 3.60 19.43
CA ASN A 92 -6.72 2.43 20.30
C ASN A 92 -7.24 1.25 19.46
N PHE A 93 -6.40 0.65 18.63
CA PHE A 93 -6.81 -0.59 17.97
C PHE A 93 -6.85 -1.73 18.99
N VAL A 94 -8.00 -2.37 19.10
CA VAL A 94 -8.09 -3.73 19.64
C VAL A 94 -7.37 -4.63 18.65
N VAL A 95 -6.08 -4.86 18.87
CA VAL A 95 -5.39 -5.98 18.25
C VAL A 95 -6.07 -7.22 18.80
N ILE A 96 -6.89 -7.88 17.99
CA ILE A 96 -7.45 -9.20 18.33
C ILE A 96 -6.25 -10.13 18.46
N LYS A 97 -5.75 -10.26 19.68
CA LYS A 97 -4.77 -11.31 20.01
C LYS A 97 -5.48 -12.63 19.80
N GLU A 98 -4.98 -13.42 18.85
CA GLU A 98 -5.32 -14.85 18.78
C GLU A 98 -4.96 -15.46 20.15
N ASN A 99 -5.97 -15.73 20.97
CA ASN A 99 -5.80 -16.41 22.25
C ASN A 99 -5.20 -17.79 21.96
N LYS A 100 -3.94 -18.00 22.34
CA LYS A 100 -3.33 -19.34 22.41
C LYS A 100 -4.07 -20.11 23.49
N SER A 101 -5.08 -20.90 23.12
CA SER A 101 -5.59 -21.96 23.96
C SER A 101 -4.48 -23.00 24.15
N ARG A 102 -4.04 -23.14 25.39
CA ARG A 102 -3.20 -24.23 25.87
C ARG A 102 -3.94 -25.55 25.61
N SER A 103 -3.34 -26.44 24.84
CA SER A 103 -3.46 -27.88 25.07
C SER A 103 -2.15 -28.56 24.68
N ASP A 104 -1.55 -29.22 25.67
CA ASP A 104 -0.37 -30.06 25.53
C ASP A 104 -0.73 -31.35 24.78
N SER A 105 0.06 -31.73 23.78
CA SER A 105 0.53 -33.12 23.56
C SER A 105 1.43 -33.25 22.33
N VAL A 106 2.71 -33.51 22.62
CA VAL A 106 3.76 -34.21 21.89
C VAL A 106 3.42 -34.83 20.51
N ARG A 107 4.08 -34.36 19.44
CA ARG A 107 4.91 -35.21 18.54
C ARG A 107 5.72 -34.38 17.55
N GLN A 108 7.03 -34.62 17.54
CA GLN A 108 8.02 -34.01 16.67
C GLN A 108 7.90 -34.55 15.23
N THR A 109 7.61 -33.65 14.29
CA THR A 109 8.03 -33.72 12.88
C THR A 109 8.08 -32.27 12.40
N ARG A 110 9.21 -31.83 11.82
CA ARG A 110 9.48 -30.44 11.42
C ARG A 110 8.27 -29.82 10.72
N ALA A 111 7.57 -28.93 11.42
CA ALA A 111 6.34 -28.31 10.97
C ALA A 111 6.66 -27.13 10.03
N PRO A 112 5.80 -26.85 9.03
CA PRO A 112 5.93 -25.66 8.20
C PRO A 112 5.83 -24.43 9.10
N ASN A 113 6.71 -23.46 8.86
CA ASN A 113 6.76 -22.21 9.60
C ASN A 113 5.32 -21.63 9.67
N PRO A 114 4.76 -21.26 10.83
CA PRO A 114 3.36 -20.82 10.95
C PRO A 114 3.00 -19.65 10.02
N HIS A 115 4.01 -18.91 9.56
CA HIS A 115 3.92 -17.84 8.60
C HIS A 115 3.68 -18.31 7.15
N ASP A 116 4.08 -19.53 6.77
CA ASP A 116 3.88 -20.07 5.41
C ASP A 116 2.40 -20.26 5.08
N ASN A 117 1.61 -20.73 6.04
CA ASN A 117 0.19 -20.95 5.83
C ASN A 117 -0.58 -19.63 5.76
N LYS A 118 -0.13 -18.61 6.51
CA LYS A 118 -0.69 -17.24 6.44
C LYS A 118 -0.29 -16.56 5.12
N MET A 119 0.95 -16.75 4.66
CA MET A 119 1.44 -16.25 3.37
C MET A 119 0.71 -16.91 2.19
N LYS A 120 0.54 -18.24 2.20
CA LYS A 120 -0.25 -18.96 1.18
C LYS A 120 -1.72 -18.55 1.16
N LYS A 121 -2.31 -18.23 2.32
CA LYS A 121 -3.70 -17.77 2.39
C LYS A 121 -3.85 -16.34 1.87
N ALA A 122 -2.87 -15.47 2.11
CA ALA A 122 -2.84 -14.11 1.56
C ALA A 122 -2.65 -14.10 0.04
N LEU A 123 -1.78 -14.97 -0.49
CA LEU A 123 -1.52 -15.10 -1.92
C LEU A 123 -2.77 -15.54 -2.71
N ARG A 124 -3.71 -16.27 -2.10
CA ARG A 124 -4.99 -16.65 -2.74
C ARG A 124 -5.93 -15.48 -3.04
N TYR A 125 -5.67 -14.29 -2.50
CA TYR A 125 -6.49 -13.09 -2.71
C TYR A 125 -5.83 -12.09 -3.66
N ILE A 126 -4.66 -12.46 -4.22
CA ILE A 126 -3.86 -11.61 -5.12
C ILE A 126 -3.93 -12.13 -6.58
N ASP A 127 -4.35 -13.39 -6.80
CA ASP A 127 -4.69 -13.93 -8.12
C ASP A 127 -6.09 -13.48 -8.60
#